data_AF-A0A939KBC4-F1
#
_entry.id   AF-A0A939KBC4-F1
#
_cell.length_a   1.000
_cell.length_b   1.000
_cell.length_c   1.000
_cell.angle_alpha   90.00
_cell.angle_beta   90.00
_cell.angle_gamma   90.00
#
_symmetry.space_group_name_H-M   'P 1'
#
loop_
_entity.id
_entity.type
_entity.pdbx_description
1 polymer ?
#
loop_
_entity_poly.entity_id
_entity_poly.type
_entity_poly.pdbx_seq_one_letter_code
_entity_poly.pdbx_strand_id
1 'polypeptide(L)'
;MVGHMTSNSDSELWKSLPWKKFRKNLFRLQCRLWKAVRVGDRKRINNLQKLILKSRSARLLAIRQVTQLNLGKKTAGVDGKASLTYKERVELDKLLMEQVNTWTHSKLREIPIPKKDGTKRILKVPTIKDRAWQCIIKYTIEPAHEAIFHERSYGFRPGRSTHDAQKYLFDNLRSQSHGKDKIILEMDIEKCFDRISHNHLMSQIIAPQSVKLGVWKCLKAGVNPEFPEQGTPQGGVCSPLLANIALHGIEAIHKSVRYADDMVFIFKKGDDQAKVFDEITEFLRIRGLNIKTAKTRFVPATTGFNFLGWKFFVQQNGKFRSTPSEDNYKSFRKKVKAIVNNSNYGAVVKAIKLASIVRGWRNYHRYCKMDGSRFSLWFTRLRTWKVFNKEPKLNRYQTDVLIDKAFPAVPYSEHKHIMVKGDASPFNGDIVYWSKRKSKYYDGMTAKALTKQEHKCGYCGLRFIDNEDIHLHHIDGNHNNWKPNNLMAVHQSCHQYIHTSKREA
;
A
#
# COMPACT_ATOMS: atom_id res chain seq x y z
N MET A 1 -5.38 25.71 42.29
CA MET A 1 -6.32 24.78 41.63
C MET A 1 -6.68 25.34 40.26
N VAL A 2 -5.94 24.98 39.21
CA VAL A 2 -6.32 25.26 37.81
C VAL A 2 -5.93 24.03 37.01
N GLY A 3 -6.86 23.08 36.91
CA GLY A 3 -6.61 21.80 36.26
C GLY A 3 -7.91 21.17 35.77
N HIS A 4 -7.88 20.70 34.52
CA HIS A 4 -8.76 19.67 33.95
C HIS A 4 -10.19 19.96 33.46
N MET A 5 -10.61 21.20 33.20
CA MET A 5 -11.95 21.41 32.59
C MET A 5 -12.03 21.57 31.07
N THR A 6 -10.90 21.75 30.35
CA THR A 6 -10.93 21.99 28.89
C THR A 6 -10.68 20.75 28.02
N SER A 7 -10.20 19.63 28.58
CA SER A 7 -9.87 18.43 27.78
C SER A 7 -11.08 17.58 27.38
N ASN A 8 -12.17 17.63 28.15
CA ASN A 8 -13.35 16.80 27.90
C ASN A 8 -14.17 17.31 26.70
N SER A 9 -14.36 18.62 26.56
CA SER A 9 -15.17 19.20 25.47
C SER A 9 -14.57 18.93 24.08
N ASP A 10 -13.27 19.13 23.90
CA ASP A 10 -12.59 18.88 22.60
C ASP A 10 -12.57 17.38 22.23
N SER A 11 -12.45 16.51 23.24
CA SER A 11 -12.51 15.05 23.07
C SER A 11 -13.90 14.60 22.62
N GLU A 12 -14.95 15.08 23.29
CA GLU A 12 -16.34 14.81 22.93
C GLU A 12 -16.70 15.37 21.55
N LEU A 13 -16.26 16.59 21.24
CA LEU A 13 -16.43 17.20 19.92
C LEU A 13 -15.78 16.34 18.82
N TRP A 14 -14.53 15.89 19.01
CA TRP A 14 -13.85 15.05 18.01
C TRP A 14 -14.52 13.68 17.85
N LYS A 15 -15.00 13.09 18.95
CA LYS A 15 -15.67 11.79 18.94
C LYS A 15 -17.03 11.89 18.22
N SER A 16 -17.84 12.90 18.56
CA SER A 16 -19.18 13.14 18.00
C SER A 16 -19.20 13.57 16.53
N LEU A 17 -18.04 13.84 15.92
CA LEU A 17 -17.95 14.19 14.50
C LEU A 17 -18.64 13.14 13.59
N PRO A 18 -19.42 13.59 12.58
CA PRO A 18 -20.19 12.68 11.72
C PRO A 18 -19.29 12.02 10.65
N TRP A 19 -18.38 11.14 11.07
CA TRP A 19 -17.37 10.48 10.22
C TRP A 19 -17.96 9.77 9.02
N LYS A 20 -19.12 9.12 9.19
CA LYS A 20 -19.87 8.47 8.09
C LYS A 20 -20.27 9.48 7.01
N LYS A 21 -20.76 10.67 7.42
CA LYS A 21 -21.15 11.74 6.49
C LYS A 21 -19.93 12.30 5.77
N PHE A 22 -18.82 12.51 6.47
CA PHE A 22 -17.58 12.99 5.86
C PHE A 22 -17.04 12.05 4.78
N ARG A 23 -17.02 10.73 5.05
CA ARG A 23 -16.62 9.72 4.06
C ARG A 23 -17.51 9.74 2.82
N LYS A 24 -18.85 9.76 3.01
CA LYS A 24 -19.81 9.84 1.90
C LYS A 24 -19.60 11.10 1.06
N ASN A 25 -19.43 12.25 1.71
CA ASN A 25 -19.26 13.53 1.05
C ASN A 25 -17.98 13.56 0.20
N LEU A 26 -16.84 13.17 0.79
CA LEU A 26 -15.58 13.13 0.08
C LEU A 26 -15.64 12.17 -1.11
N PHE A 27 -16.08 10.94 -0.88
CA PHE A 27 -16.17 9.93 -1.93
C PHE A 27 -17.09 10.36 -3.09
N ARG A 28 -18.23 10.99 -2.78
CA ARG A 28 -19.13 11.56 -3.80
C ARG A 28 -18.42 12.60 -4.66
N LEU A 29 -17.64 13.50 -4.06
CA LEU A 29 -16.88 14.51 -4.81
C LEU A 29 -15.79 13.86 -5.68
N GLN A 30 -15.10 12.85 -5.16
CA GLN A 30 -14.07 12.12 -5.90
C GLN A 30 -14.64 11.35 -7.10
N CYS A 31 -15.80 10.70 -6.95
CA CYS A 31 -16.50 10.07 -8.07
C CYS A 31 -16.93 11.07 -9.14
N ARG A 32 -17.45 12.25 -8.73
CA ARG A 32 -17.81 13.32 -9.66
C ARG A 32 -16.59 13.84 -10.41
N LEU A 33 -15.45 13.95 -9.73
CA LEU A 33 -14.19 14.40 -10.33
C LEU A 33 -13.68 13.39 -11.35
N TRP A 34 -13.65 12.11 -10.98
CA TRP A 34 -13.26 11.02 -11.88
C TRP A 34 -14.11 11.02 -13.16
N LYS A 35 -15.45 11.13 -13.03
CA LYS A 35 -16.36 11.22 -14.18
C LYS A 35 -16.11 12.46 -15.04
N ALA A 36 -15.83 13.62 -14.42
CA ALA A 36 -15.55 14.85 -15.16
C ALA A 36 -14.26 14.75 -15.98
N VAL A 37 -13.23 14.06 -15.46
CA VAL A 37 -11.99 13.78 -16.23
C VAL A 37 -12.27 12.89 -17.43
N ARG A 38 -13.07 11.82 -17.26
CA ARG A 38 -13.41 10.91 -18.37
C ARG A 38 -14.15 11.60 -19.52
N VAL A 39 -14.95 12.63 -19.22
CA VAL A 39 -15.70 13.42 -20.22
C VAL A 39 -14.89 14.63 -20.72
N GLY A 40 -13.75 14.96 -20.10
CA GLY A 40 -12.90 16.09 -20.49
C GLY A 40 -13.40 17.47 -20.06
N ASP A 41 -14.33 17.57 -19.09
CA ASP A 41 -14.90 18.85 -18.62
C ASP A 41 -13.93 19.59 -17.70
N ARG A 42 -13.03 20.38 -18.31
CA ARG A 42 -11.96 21.13 -17.60
C ARG A 42 -12.50 22.09 -16.55
N LYS A 43 -13.63 22.75 -16.79
CA LYS A 43 -14.24 23.70 -15.84
C LYS A 43 -14.72 22.97 -14.59
N ARG A 44 -15.41 21.85 -14.77
CA ARG A 44 -15.92 21.03 -13.66
C ARG A 44 -14.81 20.33 -12.89
N ILE A 45 -13.77 19.85 -13.56
CA ILE A 45 -12.56 19.29 -12.92
C ILE A 45 -11.98 20.31 -11.93
N ASN A 46 -11.70 21.52 -12.41
CA ASN A 46 -11.15 22.60 -11.58
C ASN A 46 -12.07 22.97 -10.40
N ASN A 47 -13.38 23.09 -10.63
CA ASN A 47 -14.34 23.43 -9.58
C ASN A 47 -14.44 22.34 -8.52
N LEU A 48 -14.47 21.07 -8.92
CA LEU A 48 -14.53 19.94 -7.99
C LEU A 48 -13.25 19.81 -7.16
N GLN A 49 -12.08 20.04 -7.76
CA GLN A 49 -10.81 20.02 -7.04
C GLN A 49 -10.73 21.13 -6.00
N LYS A 50 -11.12 22.37 -6.38
CA LYS A 50 -11.23 23.49 -5.42
C LYS A 50 -12.21 23.18 -4.28
N LEU A 51 -13.32 22.51 -4.58
CA LEU A 51 -14.32 22.11 -3.58
C LEU A 51 -13.79 21.03 -2.62
N ILE A 52 -13.09 20.01 -3.12
CA ILE A 52 -12.46 18.98 -2.28
C ILE A 52 -11.42 19.63 -1.36
N LEU A 53 -10.57 20.50 -1.90
CA LEU A 53 -9.50 21.18 -1.18
C LEU A 53 -10.01 21.97 0.03
N LYS A 54 -11.14 22.68 -0.14
CA LYS A 54 -11.77 23.50 0.92
C LYS A 54 -12.75 22.70 1.79
N SER A 55 -13.00 21.42 1.51
CA SER A 55 -14.01 20.64 2.22
C SER A 55 -13.58 20.29 3.63
N ARG A 56 -14.40 20.66 4.62
CA ARG A 56 -14.24 20.20 6.02
C ARG A 56 -14.18 18.68 6.13
N SER A 57 -14.93 17.97 5.28
CA SER A 57 -14.89 16.50 5.24
C SER A 57 -13.51 15.97 4.83
N ALA A 58 -12.89 16.59 3.83
CA ALA A 58 -11.55 16.19 3.35
C ALA A 58 -10.48 16.46 4.41
N ARG A 59 -10.49 17.65 5.04
CA ARG A 59 -9.52 18.05 6.06
C ARG A 59 -9.56 17.15 7.29
N LEU A 60 -10.74 16.92 7.87
CA LEU A 60 -10.87 16.09 9.07
C LEU A 60 -10.51 14.63 8.79
N LEU A 61 -10.87 14.10 7.61
CA LEU A 61 -10.43 12.75 7.21
C LEU A 61 -8.92 12.67 7.00
N ALA A 62 -8.29 13.69 6.43
CA ALA A 62 -6.84 13.76 6.26
C ALA A 62 -6.10 13.80 7.61
N ILE A 63 -6.56 14.64 8.55
CA ILE A 63 -6.01 14.70 9.91
C ILE A 63 -6.16 13.32 10.58
N ARG A 64 -7.35 12.71 10.48
CA ARG A 64 -7.60 11.37 11.04
C ARG A 64 -6.69 10.31 10.42
N GLN A 65 -6.50 10.35 9.10
CA GLN A 65 -5.65 9.41 8.38
C GLN A 65 -4.22 9.45 8.91
N VAL A 66 -3.65 10.65 9.04
CA VAL A 66 -2.26 10.84 9.46
C VAL A 66 -2.05 10.56 10.94
N THR A 67 -2.98 10.97 11.79
CA THR A 67 -2.82 10.86 13.25
C THR A 67 -3.27 9.52 13.83
N GLN A 68 -4.21 8.81 13.19
CA GLN A 68 -4.83 7.61 13.76
C GLN A 68 -4.64 6.33 12.95
N LEU A 69 -4.62 6.41 11.60
CA LEU A 69 -4.71 5.22 10.74
C LEU A 69 -3.38 4.83 10.08
N ASN A 70 -2.55 5.79 9.71
CA ASN A 70 -1.26 5.51 9.07
C ASN A 70 -0.36 4.66 9.98
N LEU A 71 0.33 3.67 9.39
CA LEU A 71 1.29 2.82 10.10
C LEU A 71 2.44 3.65 10.70
N GLY A 72 2.91 4.67 9.98
CA GLY A 72 3.95 5.62 10.41
C GLY A 72 3.45 6.79 11.27
N LYS A 73 2.25 6.69 11.88
CA LYS A 73 1.66 7.80 12.67
C LYS A 73 2.54 8.26 13.85
N LYS A 74 3.35 7.35 14.41
CA LYS A 74 4.26 7.64 15.55
C LYS A 74 5.62 8.22 15.13
N THR A 75 5.89 8.33 13.83
CA THR A 75 7.15 8.91 13.36
C THR A 75 7.02 10.43 13.35
N ALA A 76 7.84 11.10 14.16
CA ALA A 76 7.90 12.56 14.23
C ALA A 76 8.68 13.16 13.05
N GLY A 77 8.29 14.35 12.62
CA GLY A 77 9.05 15.17 11.68
C GLY A 77 10.22 15.89 12.37
N VAL A 78 10.69 16.97 11.76
CA VAL A 78 11.73 17.85 12.33
C VAL A 78 11.28 18.57 13.61
N ASP A 79 9.96 18.72 13.78
CA ASP A 79 9.31 19.36 14.91
C ASP A 79 9.24 18.46 16.16
N GLY A 80 9.71 17.21 16.09
CA GLY A 80 9.71 16.27 17.21
C GLY A 80 8.32 15.75 17.62
N LYS A 81 7.23 16.25 17.03
CA LYS A 81 5.85 15.85 17.38
C LYS A 81 5.47 14.50 16.75
N ALA A 82 5.34 13.48 17.60
CA ALA A 82 4.96 12.12 17.21
C ALA A 82 3.44 11.84 17.28
N SER A 83 2.67 12.68 17.96
CA SER A 83 1.21 12.55 18.11
C SER A 83 0.57 13.89 18.41
N LEU A 84 -0.72 14.02 18.07
CA LEU A 84 -1.53 15.21 18.40
C LEU A 84 -2.64 14.86 19.39
N THR A 85 -2.85 15.76 20.35
CA THR A 85 -4.03 15.82 21.23
C THR A 85 -5.30 16.15 20.43
N TYR A 86 -6.48 16.06 21.06
CA TYR A 86 -7.74 16.44 20.39
C TYR A 86 -7.79 17.92 20.04
N LYS A 87 -7.38 18.80 20.97
CA LYS A 87 -7.29 20.25 20.76
C LYS A 87 -6.40 20.60 19.57
N GLU A 88 -5.18 20.05 19.53
CA GLU A 88 -4.24 20.30 18.42
C GLU A 88 -4.77 19.81 17.06
N ARG A 89 -5.64 18.79 17.03
CA ARG A 89 -6.29 18.34 15.78
C ARG A 89 -7.33 19.35 15.30
N VAL A 90 -8.09 19.95 16.21
CA VAL A 90 -9.06 21.00 15.89
C VAL A 90 -8.34 22.26 15.41
N GLU A 91 -7.26 22.65 16.09
CA GLU A 91 -6.39 23.75 15.65
C GLU A 91 -5.79 23.49 14.27
N LEU A 92 -5.35 22.26 14.00
CA LEU A 92 -4.84 21.87 12.68
C LEU A 92 -5.92 21.96 11.60
N ASP A 93 -7.19 21.65 11.89
CA ASP A 93 -8.29 21.84 10.91
C ASP A 93 -8.47 23.32 10.55
N LYS A 94 -8.41 24.23 11.53
CA LYS A 94 -8.49 25.67 11.31
C LYS A 94 -7.31 26.17 10.46
N LEU A 95 -6.09 25.77 10.85
CA LEU A 95 -4.88 26.12 10.11
C LEU A 95 -4.95 25.64 8.65
N LEU A 96 -5.37 24.40 8.42
CA LEU A 96 -5.53 23.86 7.07
C LEU A 96 -6.63 24.58 6.31
N MET A 97 -7.73 24.97 6.95
CA MET A 97 -8.79 25.74 6.29
C MET A 97 -8.27 27.06 5.71
N GLU A 98 -7.47 27.80 6.49
CA GLU A 98 -6.94 29.11 6.12
C GLU A 98 -5.81 29.00 5.09
N GLN A 99 -4.90 28.04 5.28
CA GLN A 99 -3.62 28.00 4.56
C GLN A 99 -3.54 26.93 3.46
N VAL A 100 -4.59 26.15 3.18
CA VAL A 100 -4.50 25.05 2.20
C VAL A 100 -4.01 25.49 0.81
N ASN A 101 -4.34 26.71 0.38
CA ASN A 101 -3.94 27.24 -0.94
C ASN A 101 -2.56 27.89 -0.96
N THR A 102 -2.06 28.33 0.20
CA THR A 102 -0.81 29.08 0.35
C THR A 102 0.26 28.30 1.10
N TRP A 103 -0.01 27.02 1.39
CA TRP A 103 0.82 26.15 2.22
C TRP A 103 2.29 26.16 1.80
N THR A 104 3.15 26.17 2.82
CA THR A 104 4.60 26.08 2.67
C THR A 104 5.09 24.96 3.58
N HIS A 105 5.81 24.00 3.01
CA HIS A 105 6.31 22.83 3.74
C HIS A 105 7.42 23.20 4.71
N SER A 106 7.42 22.52 5.86
CA SER A 106 8.55 22.55 6.77
C SER A 106 9.73 21.73 6.21
N LYS A 107 10.94 21.94 6.76
CA LYS A 107 12.09 21.07 6.49
C LYS A 107 11.76 19.61 6.83
N LEU A 108 12.34 18.66 6.09
CA LEU A 108 12.09 17.24 6.28
C LEU A 108 13.12 16.62 7.20
N ARG A 109 12.69 15.66 8.03
CA ARG A 109 13.61 14.90 8.89
C ARG A 109 14.18 13.73 8.10
N GLU A 110 15.51 13.64 8.06
CA GLU A 110 16.19 12.55 7.37
C GLU A 110 16.44 11.36 8.30
N ILE A 111 16.04 10.16 7.87
CA ILE A 111 16.23 8.92 8.62
C ILE A 111 16.93 7.91 7.70
N PRO A 112 18.20 7.54 7.97
CA PRO A 112 18.90 6.54 7.17
C PRO A 112 18.36 5.13 7.45
N ILE A 113 18.01 4.41 6.39
CA ILE A 113 17.61 3.00 6.43
C ILE A 113 18.64 2.16 5.69
N PRO A 114 19.17 1.08 6.30
CA PRO A 114 20.10 0.19 5.62
C PRO A 114 19.40 -0.57 4.49
N LYS A 115 20.01 -0.57 3.29
CA LYS A 115 19.63 -1.46 2.19
C LYS A 115 20.34 -2.81 2.33
N LYS A 116 19.93 -3.76 1.50
CA LYS A 116 20.51 -5.12 1.45
C LYS A 116 21.96 -5.13 0.95
N ASP A 117 22.33 -4.17 0.11
CA ASP A 117 23.66 -4.01 -0.49
C ASP A 117 24.66 -3.26 0.42
N GLY A 118 24.26 -2.91 1.65
CA GLY A 118 25.08 -2.14 2.59
C GLY A 118 24.95 -0.62 2.42
N THR A 119 24.39 -0.14 1.30
CA THR A 119 24.15 1.31 1.11
C THR A 119 22.98 1.80 1.96
N LYS A 120 22.89 3.11 2.20
CA LYS A 120 21.79 3.72 2.97
C LYS A 120 20.73 4.31 2.04
N ARG A 121 19.45 4.16 2.39
CA ARG A 121 18.30 4.86 1.82
C ARG A 121 17.82 5.89 2.83
N ILE A 122 17.93 7.18 2.53
CA ILE A 122 17.46 8.22 3.46
C ILE A 122 15.97 8.46 3.21
N LEU A 123 15.15 8.21 4.23
CA LEU A 123 13.75 8.61 4.23
C LEU A 123 13.66 10.05 4.70
N LYS A 124 12.86 10.85 3.98
CA LYS A 124 12.54 12.23 4.31
C LYS A 124 11.14 12.28 4.89
N VAL A 125 11.04 12.43 6.21
CA VAL A 125 9.77 12.40 6.95
C VAL A 125 9.25 13.82 7.18
N PRO A 126 8.07 14.18 6.64
CA PRO A 126 7.44 15.48 6.91
C PRO A 126 6.80 15.55 8.30
N THR A 127 6.52 16.77 8.75
CA THR A 127 5.75 17.02 9.99
C THR A 127 4.33 16.44 9.88
N ILE A 128 3.61 16.32 11.01
CA ILE A 128 2.20 15.88 10.98
C ILE A 128 1.34 16.84 10.16
N LYS A 129 1.60 18.16 10.27
CA LYS A 129 0.88 19.20 9.54
C LYS A 129 1.07 19.04 8.03
N ASP A 130 2.31 18.86 7.59
CA ASP A 130 2.65 18.65 6.18
C ASP A 130 2.05 17.36 5.61
N ARG A 131 2.07 16.28 6.40
CA ARG A 131 1.43 15.01 6.00
C ARG A 131 -0.09 15.16 5.87
N ALA A 132 -0.73 15.93 6.74
CA ALA A 132 -2.17 16.19 6.66
C ALA A 132 -2.50 17.00 5.41
N TRP A 133 -1.74 18.05 5.12
CA TRP A 133 -1.88 18.81 3.88
C TRP A 133 -1.66 17.92 2.64
N GLN A 134 -0.59 17.12 2.62
CA GLN A 134 -0.34 16.17 1.53
C GLN A 134 -1.51 15.18 1.36
N CYS A 135 -2.11 14.70 2.44
CA CYS A 135 -3.27 13.82 2.35
C CYS A 135 -4.48 14.51 1.67
N ILE A 136 -4.71 15.81 1.92
CA ILE A 136 -5.75 16.59 1.23
C ILE A 136 -5.43 16.71 -0.27
N ILE A 137 -4.17 17.00 -0.61
CA ILE A 137 -3.73 17.06 -2.02
C ILE A 137 -3.95 15.73 -2.70
N LYS A 138 -3.56 14.62 -2.05
CA LYS A 138 -3.80 13.27 -2.56
C LYS A 138 -5.29 13.05 -2.85
N TYR A 139 -6.18 13.39 -1.92
CA TYR A 139 -7.63 13.27 -2.14
C TYR A 139 -8.15 14.10 -3.31
N THR A 140 -7.46 15.19 -3.64
CA THR A 140 -7.83 16.15 -4.70
C THR A 140 -7.33 15.71 -6.08
N ILE A 141 -6.14 15.11 -6.17
CA ILE A 141 -5.52 14.77 -7.46
C ILE A 141 -5.64 13.27 -7.82
N GLU A 142 -5.69 12.36 -6.84
CA GLU A 142 -5.76 10.91 -7.07
C GLU A 142 -6.95 10.49 -7.96
N PRO A 143 -8.20 10.98 -7.76
CA PRO A 143 -9.31 10.58 -8.61
C PRO A 143 -9.19 11.07 -10.05
N ALA A 144 -8.52 12.21 -10.26
CA ALA A 144 -8.31 12.74 -11.59
C ALA A 144 -7.30 11.89 -12.37
N HIS A 145 -6.20 11.49 -11.72
CA HIS A 145 -5.19 10.65 -12.36
C HIS A 145 -5.63 9.18 -12.48
N GLU A 146 -6.39 8.65 -11.53
CA GLU A 146 -6.99 7.31 -11.66
C GLU A 146 -7.96 7.18 -12.84
N ALA A 147 -8.49 8.28 -13.38
CA ALA A 147 -9.31 8.27 -14.59
C ALA A 147 -8.51 8.06 -15.88
N ILE A 148 -7.20 8.32 -15.87
CA ILE A 148 -6.32 8.23 -17.05
C ILE A 148 -5.24 7.17 -16.93
N PHE A 149 -4.91 6.74 -15.70
CA PHE A 149 -3.84 5.77 -15.48
C PHE A 149 -4.07 4.45 -16.21
N HIS A 150 -3.00 3.96 -16.84
CA HIS A 150 -3.03 2.71 -17.58
C HIS A 150 -3.38 1.52 -16.68
N GLU A 151 -4.22 0.62 -17.17
CA GLU A 151 -4.59 -0.64 -16.49
C GLU A 151 -3.42 -1.59 -16.16
N ARG A 152 -2.23 -1.41 -16.73
CA ARG A 152 -1.04 -2.24 -16.48
C ARG A 152 -0.11 -1.65 -15.40
N SER A 153 -0.50 -0.51 -14.84
CA SER A 153 0.11 0.10 -13.66
C SER A 153 -0.63 -0.35 -12.39
N TYR A 154 0.09 -0.95 -11.45
CA TYR A 154 -0.50 -1.50 -10.22
C TYR A 154 0.03 -0.85 -8.94
N GLY A 155 1.29 -0.41 -8.94
CA GLY A 155 1.96 0.07 -7.71
C GLY A 155 1.30 1.32 -7.14
N PHE A 156 1.10 1.35 -5.82
CA PHE A 156 0.56 2.49 -5.06
C PHE A 156 -0.82 3.02 -5.49
N ARG A 157 -1.58 2.23 -6.26
CA ARG A 157 -2.93 2.60 -6.71
C ARG A 157 -4.02 1.97 -5.85
N PRO A 158 -5.15 2.67 -5.61
CA PRO A 158 -6.22 2.14 -4.78
C PRO A 158 -6.88 0.93 -5.44
N GLY A 159 -7.08 -0.13 -4.66
CA GLY A 159 -7.70 -1.37 -5.12
C GLY A 159 -6.82 -2.26 -6.01
N ARG A 160 -5.57 -1.88 -6.31
CA ARG A 160 -4.60 -2.67 -7.09
C ARG A 160 -3.52 -3.23 -6.17
N SER A 161 -3.04 -4.44 -6.46
CA SER A 161 -2.13 -5.20 -5.59
C SER A 161 -0.99 -5.84 -6.37
N THR A 162 0.06 -6.31 -5.67
CA THR A 162 1.14 -7.08 -6.29
C THR A 162 0.63 -8.39 -6.91
N HIS A 163 -0.45 -8.96 -6.38
CA HIS A 163 -1.10 -10.15 -6.94
C HIS A 163 -1.76 -9.89 -8.29
N ASP A 164 -2.21 -8.65 -8.56
CA ASP A 164 -2.72 -8.28 -9.89
C ASP A 164 -1.60 -8.35 -10.93
N ALA A 165 -0.42 -7.82 -10.61
CA ALA A 165 0.76 -7.92 -11.45
C ALA A 165 1.21 -9.38 -11.66
N GLN A 166 1.15 -10.21 -10.60
CA GLN A 166 1.45 -11.64 -10.69
C GLN A 166 0.48 -12.37 -11.64
N LYS A 167 -0.83 -12.08 -11.53
CA LYS A 167 -1.86 -12.69 -12.36
C LYS A 167 -1.73 -12.24 -13.82
N TYR A 168 -1.42 -10.97 -14.06
CA TYR A 168 -1.13 -10.47 -15.40
C TYR A 168 0.05 -11.21 -16.05
N LEU A 169 1.14 -11.46 -15.31
CA LEU A 169 2.26 -12.25 -15.81
C LEU A 169 1.84 -13.70 -16.13
N PHE A 170 1.05 -14.34 -15.26
CA PHE A 170 0.52 -15.68 -15.53
C PHE A 170 -0.31 -15.71 -16.83
N ASP A 171 -1.26 -14.78 -17.00
CA ASP A 171 -2.13 -14.76 -18.17
C ASP A 171 -1.35 -14.51 -19.48
N ASN A 172 -0.17 -13.88 -19.39
CA ASN A 172 0.70 -13.62 -20.53
C ASN A 172 1.78 -14.67 -20.77
N LEU A 173 2.14 -15.47 -19.77
CA LEU A 173 3.24 -16.44 -19.86
C LEU A 173 2.78 -17.90 -19.75
N ARG A 174 1.48 -18.15 -19.62
CA ARG A 174 0.91 -19.50 -19.71
C ARG A 174 1.07 -20.11 -21.11
N SER A 175 0.94 -21.43 -21.18
CA SER A 175 1.09 -22.21 -22.42
C SER A 175 0.21 -21.69 -23.57
N GLN A 176 -1.07 -21.39 -23.29
CA GLN A 176 -2.01 -20.85 -24.30
C GLN A 176 -1.58 -19.50 -24.90
N SER A 177 -0.63 -18.81 -24.26
CA SER A 177 -0.13 -17.52 -24.70
C SER A 177 1.29 -17.61 -25.27
N HIS A 178 1.76 -18.83 -25.58
CA HIS A 178 3.10 -19.11 -26.11
C HIS A 178 4.20 -18.53 -25.20
N GLY A 179 4.03 -18.65 -23.88
CA GLY A 179 4.95 -18.05 -22.91
C GLY A 179 6.39 -18.54 -23.04
N LYS A 180 6.62 -19.77 -23.55
CA LYS A 180 7.95 -20.36 -23.74
C LYS A 180 8.81 -19.59 -24.76
N ASP A 181 8.17 -18.95 -25.75
CA ASP A 181 8.83 -18.28 -26.87
C ASP A 181 9.07 -16.78 -26.58
N LYS A 182 8.79 -16.34 -25.34
CA LYS A 182 8.83 -14.93 -24.95
C LYS A 182 10.13 -14.57 -24.28
N ILE A 183 10.56 -13.33 -24.56
CA ILE A 183 11.71 -12.70 -23.93
C ILE A 183 11.18 -11.63 -22.98
N ILE A 184 11.82 -11.53 -21.83
CA ILE A 184 11.43 -10.65 -20.74
C ILE A 184 12.54 -9.63 -20.54
N LEU A 185 12.19 -8.35 -20.59
CA LEU A 185 13.10 -7.28 -20.18
C LEU A 185 12.83 -6.97 -18.71
N GLU A 186 13.78 -7.36 -17.85
CA GLU A 186 13.84 -6.87 -16.48
C GLU A 186 14.51 -5.51 -16.51
N MET A 187 13.80 -4.45 -16.11
CA MET A 187 14.35 -3.09 -16.07
C MET A 187 14.21 -2.49 -14.67
N ASP A 188 15.25 -1.77 -14.24
CA ASP A 188 15.29 -1.00 -12.99
C ASP A 188 15.62 0.47 -13.32
N ILE A 189 14.94 1.41 -12.67
CA ILE A 189 15.19 2.85 -12.86
C ILE A 189 16.21 3.31 -11.80
N GLU A 190 17.26 4.01 -12.23
CA GLU A 190 18.24 4.54 -11.30
C GLU A 190 17.64 5.68 -10.46
N LYS A 191 17.59 5.47 -9.12
CA LYS A 191 17.17 6.50 -8.14
C LYS A 191 15.87 7.21 -8.55
N CYS A 192 14.84 6.44 -8.94
CA CYS A 192 13.60 6.98 -9.51
C CYS A 192 13.00 8.14 -8.69
N PHE A 193 12.93 8.00 -7.36
CA PHE A 193 12.38 9.06 -6.52
C PHE A 193 13.27 10.30 -6.45
N ASP A 194 14.58 10.19 -6.64
CA ASP A 194 15.52 11.30 -6.42
C ASP A 194 15.78 12.11 -7.70
N ARG A 195 15.51 11.54 -8.89
CA ARG A 195 15.86 12.15 -10.19
C ARG A 195 14.68 12.66 -11.04
N ILE A 196 13.42 12.42 -10.65
CA ILE A 196 12.26 12.91 -11.42
C ILE A 196 12.34 14.42 -11.62
N SER A 197 12.27 14.87 -12.88
CA SER A 197 12.22 16.29 -13.23
C SER A 197 10.97 16.97 -12.65
N HIS A 198 11.17 18.06 -11.89
CA HIS A 198 10.05 18.83 -11.34
C HIS A 198 9.21 19.46 -12.44
N ASN A 199 9.84 20.04 -13.47
CA ASN A 199 9.15 20.70 -14.58
C ASN A 199 8.22 19.73 -15.32
N HIS A 200 8.73 18.53 -15.62
CA HIS A 200 7.93 17.49 -16.26
C HIS A 200 6.77 17.06 -15.35
N LEU A 201 7.03 16.80 -14.07
CA LEU A 201 5.97 16.40 -13.13
C LEU A 201 4.87 17.46 -13.02
N MET A 202 5.23 18.74 -12.93
CA MET A 202 4.27 19.84 -12.83
C MET A 202 3.40 20.03 -14.08
N SER A 203 3.95 19.73 -15.26
CA SER A 203 3.19 19.80 -16.52
C SER A 203 2.14 18.71 -16.60
N GLN A 204 2.41 17.52 -16.05
CA GLN A 204 1.51 16.36 -16.08
C GLN A 204 0.39 16.42 -15.02
N ILE A 205 0.59 17.12 -13.90
CA ILE A 205 -0.42 17.16 -12.82
C ILE A 205 -1.71 17.83 -13.30
N ILE A 206 -2.83 17.13 -13.17
CA ILE A 206 -4.17 17.68 -13.41
C ILE A 206 -4.67 18.27 -12.09
N ALA A 207 -4.40 19.57 -11.88
CA ALA A 207 -4.83 20.28 -10.70
C ALA A 207 -4.90 21.80 -10.92
N PRO A 208 -5.62 22.55 -10.08
CA PRO A 208 -5.61 24.01 -10.10
C PRO A 208 -4.22 24.57 -9.73
N GLN A 209 -3.95 25.82 -10.14
CA GLN A 209 -2.64 26.45 -9.94
C GLN A 209 -2.22 26.53 -8.47
N SER A 210 -3.15 26.75 -7.52
CA SER A 210 -2.83 26.77 -6.09
C SER A 210 -2.30 25.44 -5.57
N VAL A 211 -2.89 24.32 -6.02
CA VAL A 211 -2.44 22.97 -5.69
C VAL A 211 -1.07 22.71 -6.32
N LYS A 212 -0.88 23.11 -7.59
CA LYS A 212 0.41 22.98 -8.27
C LYS A 212 1.52 23.73 -7.52
N LEU A 213 1.27 24.98 -7.13
CA LEU A 213 2.23 25.79 -6.38
C LEU A 213 2.58 25.15 -5.03
N GLY A 214 1.60 24.63 -4.29
CA GLY A 214 1.85 23.92 -3.04
C GLY A 214 2.67 22.63 -3.25
N VAL A 215 2.39 21.86 -4.30
CA VAL A 215 3.17 20.66 -4.64
C VAL A 215 4.59 21.05 -5.01
N TRP A 216 4.78 22.11 -5.79
CA TRP A 216 6.10 22.63 -6.13
C TRP A 216 6.91 22.99 -4.87
N LYS A 217 6.32 23.76 -3.95
CA LYS A 217 6.95 24.10 -2.66
C LYS A 217 7.29 22.84 -1.86
N CYS A 218 6.40 21.84 -1.84
CA CYS A 218 6.64 20.56 -1.19
C CYS A 218 7.84 19.80 -1.79
N LEU A 219 7.98 19.82 -3.11
CA LEU A 219 9.12 19.20 -3.80
C LEU A 219 10.42 19.94 -3.44
N LYS A 220 10.42 21.28 -3.51
CA LYS A 220 11.57 22.12 -3.16
C LYS A 220 12.00 22.00 -1.70
N ALA A 221 11.09 21.76 -0.76
CA ALA A 221 11.44 21.52 0.65
C ALA A 221 12.18 20.18 0.89
N GLY A 222 12.11 19.25 -0.08
CA GLY A 222 12.64 17.90 0.04
C GLY A 222 13.78 17.55 -0.91
N VAL A 223 14.32 18.51 -1.66
CA VAL A 223 15.41 18.27 -2.62
C VAL A 223 16.73 17.96 -1.92
N ASN A 224 17.62 17.28 -2.64
CA ASN A 224 19.03 17.26 -2.29
C ASN A 224 19.64 18.60 -2.77
N PRO A 225 20.42 19.33 -1.95
CA PRO A 225 21.15 20.52 -2.42
C PRO A 225 21.96 20.30 -3.71
N GLU A 226 22.48 19.10 -3.93
CA GLU A 226 23.20 18.74 -5.17
C GLU A 226 22.29 18.67 -6.42
N PHE A 227 21.00 18.44 -6.23
CA PHE A 227 20.01 18.30 -7.31
C PHE A 227 18.72 19.08 -6.98
N PRO A 228 18.76 20.43 -7.00
CA PRO A 228 17.67 21.27 -6.49
C PRO A 228 16.42 21.26 -7.38
N GLU A 229 16.51 20.75 -8.61
CA GLU A 229 15.41 20.70 -9.59
C GLU A 229 14.85 19.29 -9.83
N GLN A 230 15.32 18.31 -9.05
CA GLN A 230 14.97 16.91 -9.24
C GLN A 230 14.52 16.26 -7.94
N GLY A 231 13.69 15.24 -8.10
CA GLY A 231 13.32 14.32 -7.06
C GLY A 231 12.05 14.67 -6.30
N THR A 232 11.52 13.67 -5.62
CA THR A 232 10.32 13.71 -4.79
C THR A 232 10.68 13.13 -3.43
N PRO A 233 10.41 13.84 -2.32
CA PRO A 233 10.86 13.38 -1.02
C PRO A 233 10.25 12.03 -0.64
N GLN A 234 11.12 11.09 -0.33
CA GLN A 234 10.75 9.72 -0.07
C GLN A 234 10.25 9.55 1.37
N GLY A 235 8.92 9.49 1.54
CA GLY A 235 8.29 9.46 2.86
C GLY A 235 7.05 10.35 2.97
N GLY A 236 6.80 11.21 1.96
CA GLY A 236 5.57 11.97 1.83
C GLY A 236 4.36 11.11 1.43
N VAL A 237 3.16 11.54 1.83
CA VAL A 237 1.89 10.87 1.53
C VAL A 237 1.57 10.94 0.02
N CYS A 238 1.95 12.02 -0.65
CA CYS A 238 1.74 12.23 -2.09
C CYS A 238 2.82 11.63 -2.98
N SER A 239 4.04 11.42 -2.47
CA SER A 239 5.20 11.06 -3.31
C SER A 239 4.97 9.82 -4.17
N PRO A 240 4.35 8.73 -3.67
CA PRO A 240 4.06 7.56 -4.52
C PRO A 240 3.11 7.86 -5.69
N LEU A 241 2.13 8.73 -5.48
CA LEU A 241 1.21 9.15 -6.53
C LEU A 241 1.92 10.04 -7.57
N LEU A 242 2.77 10.98 -7.11
CA LEU A 242 3.56 11.83 -8.00
C LEU A 242 4.52 11.01 -8.88
N ALA A 243 5.16 9.98 -8.32
CA ALA A 243 6.00 9.07 -9.09
C ALA A 243 5.20 8.31 -10.17
N ASN A 244 3.97 7.88 -9.84
CA ASN A 244 3.08 7.26 -10.82
C ASN A 244 2.64 8.22 -11.93
N ILE A 245 2.43 9.51 -11.61
CA ILE A 245 2.11 10.55 -12.60
C ILE A 245 3.30 10.77 -13.53
N ALA A 246 4.52 10.88 -12.99
CA ALA A 246 5.73 11.07 -13.79
C ALA A 246 5.97 9.91 -14.77
N LEU A 247 5.78 8.67 -14.32
CA LEU A 247 6.00 7.47 -15.14
C LEU A 247 4.79 7.07 -16.01
N HIS A 248 3.68 7.79 -15.93
CA HIS A 248 2.51 7.45 -16.71
C HIS A 248 2.78 7.58 -18.22
N GLY A 249 2.40 6.54 -18.97
CA GLY A 249 2.56 6.49 -20.43
C GLY A 249 3.61 5.49 -20.88
N ILE A 250 4.52 5.08 -20.00
CA ILE A 250 5.54 4.08 -20.32
C ILE A 250 4.92 2.73 -20.70
N GLU A 251 3.76 2.43 -20.12
CA GLU A 251 3.04 1.20 -20.40
C GLU A 251 2.51 1.17 -21.85
N ALA A 252 2.33 2.33 -22.50
CA ALA A 252 1.82 2.41 -23.88
C ALA A 252 2.86 1.99 -24.93
N ILE A 253 4.16 2.12 -24.63
CA ILE A 253 5.27 1.81 -25.55
C ILE A 253 5.22 0.35 -25.99
N HIS A 254 5.17 -0.54 -25.01
CA HIS A 254 5.16 -1.98 -25.28
C HIS A 254 4.47 -2.76 -24.17
N LYS A 255 4.19 -4.04 -24.43
CA LYS A 255 3.47 -4.90 -23.50
C LYS A 255 4.25 -5.09 -22.20
N SER A 256 3.73 -4.52 -21.12
CA SER A 256 4.45 -4.47 -19.84
C SER A 256 3.57 -4.68 -18.62
N VAL A 257 4.21 -4.84 -17.48
CA VAL A 257 3.62 -4.72 -16.16
C VAL A 257 4.48 -3.77 -15.33
N ARG A 258 3.85 -2.76 -14.72
CA ARG A 258 4.54 -1.81 -13.85
C ARG A 258 3.99 -1.83 -12.44
N TYR A 259 4.89 -1.89 -11.47
CA TYR A 259 4.60 -1.72 -10.06
C TYR A 259 5.52 -0.64 -9.51
N ALA A 260 5.03 0.60 -9.49
CA ALA A 260 5.82 1.78 -9.17
C ALA A 260 7.00 1.97 -10.13
N ASP A 261 8.24 1.83 -9.64
CA ASP A 261 9.50 1.89 -10.37
C ASP A 261 9.93 0.54 -10.94
N ASP A 262 9.55 -0.58 -10.30
CA ASP A 262 9.80 -1.93 -10.82
C ASP A 262 8.92 -2.21 -12.03
N MET A 263 9.52 -2.57 -13.17
CA MET A 263 8.76 -2.92 -14.38
C MET A 263 9.38 -4.03 -15.21
N VAL A 264 8.51 -4.71 -15.94
CA VAL A 264 8.86 -5.83 -16.81
C VAL A 264 8.13 -5.69 -18.14
N PHE A 265 8.86 -5.82 -19.24
CA PHE A 265 8.30 -5.88 -20.59
C PHE A 265 8.34 -7.31 -21.14
N ILE A 266 7.33 -7.65 -21.94
CA ILE A 266 7.09 -9.00 -22.45
C ILE A 266 7.11 -8.96 -23.98
N PHE A 267 8.21 -9.43 -24.55
CA PHE A 267 8.43 -9.52 -26.00
C PHE A 267 7.98 -10.87 -26.53
N LYS A 268 7.27 -10.84 -27.65
CA LYS A 268 6.95 -12.00 -28.48
C LYS A 268 8.06 -12.24 -29.50
N LYS A 269 8.07 -13.43 -30.09
CA LYS A 269 8.90 -13.73 -31.26
C LYS A 269 8.59 -12.73 -32.39
N GLY A 270 9.61 -12.06 -32.89
CA GLY A 270 9.51 -11.05 -33.95
C GLY A 270 9.41 -9.60 -33.48
N ASP A 271 9.28 -9.34 -32.18
CA ASP A 271 9.34 -7.96 -31.66
C ASP A 271 10.78 -7.41 -31.75
N ASP A 272 10.91 -6.16 -32.18
CA ASP A 272 12.18 -5.43 -32.21
C ASP A 272 12.56 -4.94 -30.81
N GLN A 273 13.44 -5.69 -30.15
CA GLN A 273 13.89 -5.41 -28.80
C GLN A 273 14.71 -4.12 -28.71
N ALA A 274 15.52 -3.81 -29.73
CA ALA A 274 16.39 -2.63 -29.74
C ALA A 274 15.54 -1.37 -29.85
N LYS A 275 14.62 -1.32 -30.82
CA LYS A 275 13.71 -0.19 -31.01
C LYS A 275 12.90 0.12 -29.75
N VAL A 276 12.30 -0.90 -29.14
CA VAL A 276 11.51 -0.70 -27.91
C VAL A 276 12.39 -0.23 -26.75
N PHE A 277 13.61 -0.73 -26.64
CA PHE A 277 14.56 -0.30 -25.62
C PHE A 277 14.94 1.17 -25.79
N ASP A 278 15.15 1.63 -27.02
CA ASP A 278 15.46 3.03 -27.34
C ASP A 278 14.28 3.94 -27.03
N GLU A 279 13.05 3.56 -27.40
CA GLU A 279 11.83 4.30 -27.08
C GLU A 279 11.62 4.44 -25.55
N ILE A 280 11.89 3.38 -24.78
CA ILE A 280 11.83 3.42 -23.32
C ILE A 280 12.91 4.34 -22.75
N THR A 281 14.13 4.26 -23.29
CA THR A 281 15.25 5.10 -22.85
C THR A 281 14.95 6.57 -23.08
N GLU A 282 14.46 6.92 -24.27
CA GLU A 282 14.07 8.28 -24.62
C GLU A 282 12.90 8.77 -23.75
N PHE A 283 11.89 7.93 -23.52
CA PHE A 283 10.78 8.25 -22.63
C PHE A 283 11.24 8.62 -21.22
N LEU A 284 12.21 7.88 -20.67
CA LEU A 284 12.77 8.14 -19.34
C LEU A 284 13.67 9.38 -19.34
N ARG A 285 14.47 9.58 -20.40
CA ARG A 285 15.38 10.72 -20.55
C ARG A 285 14.63 12.06 -20.49
N ILE A 286 13.51 12.18 -21.21
CA ILE A 286 12.62 13.37 -21.18
C ILE A 286 12.13 13.68 -19.75
N ARG A 287 12.04 12.67 -18.89
CA ARG A 287 11.59 12.77 -17.49
C ARG A 287 12.71 13.00 -16.49
N GLY A 288 13.96 13.10 -16.95
CA GLY A 288 15.16 13.21 -16.12
C GLY A 288 15.58 11.88 -15.49
N LEU A 289 15.09 10.75 -16.01
CA LEU A 289 15.34 9.43 -15.47
C LEU A 289 16.27 8.63 -16.38
N ASN A 290 17.10 7.80 -15.78
CA ASN A 290 18.02 6.91 -16.49
C ASN A 290 17.77 5.45 -16.10
N ILE A 291 17.99 4.56 -17.06
CA ILE A 291 17.94 3.12 -16.85
C ILE A 291 19.19 2.68 -16.08
N LYS A 292 19.02 1.77 -15.13
CA LYS A 292 20.14 1.13 -14.46
C LYS A 292 20.68 -0.02 -15.30
N THR A 293 21.64 0.29 -16.18
CA THR A 293 22.25 -0.67 -17.14
C THR A 293 22.71 -1.96 -16.47
N ALA A 294 23.39 -1.88 -15.33
CA ALA A 294 23.91 -3.05 -14.60
C ALA A 294 22.86 -4.09 -14.15
N LYS A 295 21.58 -3.73 -14.11
CA LYS A 295 20.48 -4.65 -13.74
C LYS A 295 19.51 -4.93 -14.88
N THR A 296 19.67 -4.22 -15.99
CA THR A 296 18.72 -4.31 -17.09
C THR A 296 19.16 -5.45 -18.01
N ARG A 297 18.27 -6.42 -18.24
CA ARG A 297 18.60 -7.61 -19.03
C ARG A 297 17.39 -8.18 -19.75
N PHE A 298 17.66 -8.71 -20.93
CA PHE A 298 16.74 -9.54 -21.67
C PHE A 298 16.95 -11.00 -21.28
N VAL A 299 15.92 -11.65 -20.76
CA VAL A 299 15.97 -13.04 -20.33
C VAL A 299 14.84 -13.83 -20.97
N PRO A 300 15.12 -15.03 -21.52
CA PRO A 300 14.06 -15.93 -21.93
C PRO A 300 13.15 -16.27 -20.75
N ALA A 301 11.83 -16.33 -21.00
CA ALA A 301 10.87 -16.72 -19.98
C ALA A 301 11.14 -18.14 -19.42
N THR A 302 11.86 -18.98 -20.16
CA THR A 302 12.28 -20.33 -19.76
C THR A 302 13.38 -20.35 -18.70
N THR A 303 14.36 -19.44 -18.80
CA THR A 303 15.41 -19.23 -17.78
C THR A 303 14.80 -18.68 -16.48
N GLY A 304 13.82 -17.80 -16.65
CA GLY A 304 13.08 -17.19 -15.56
C GLY A 304 13.71 -15.92 -15.00
N PHE A 305 12.89 -15.14 -14.32
CA PHE A 305 13.21 -13.80 -13.84
C PHE A 305 12.61 -13.53 -12.46
N ASN A 306 13.13 -12.51 -11.75
CA ASN A 306 12.64 -12.15 -10.43
C ASN A 306 11.83 -10.85 -10.51
N PHE A 307 10.62 -10.85 -9.97
CA PHE A 307 9.80 -9.65 -9.91
C PHE A 307 8.91 -9.66 -8.66
N LEU A 308 8.88 -8.54 -7.92
CA LEU A 308 8.07 -8.34 -6.70
C LEU A 308 8.21 -9.45 -5.63
N GLY A 309 9.40 -10.05 -5.53
CA GLY A 309 9.70 -11.11 -4.55
C GLY A 309 9.29 -12.52 -4.99
N TRP A 310 8.91 -12.70 -6.25
CA TRP A 310 8.67 -13.99 -6.88
C TRP A 310 9.68 -14.27 -7.97
N LYS A 311 9.98 -15.55 -8.18
CA LYS A 311 10.64 -16.06 -9.37
C LYS A 311 9.57 -16.58 -10.32
N PHE A 312 9.58 -16.09 -11.55
CA PHE A 312 8.70 -16.48 -12.64
C PHE A 312 9.50 -17.26 -13.67
N PHE A 313 8.96 -18.37 -14.17
CA PHE A 313 9.59 -19.13 -15.24
C PHE A 313 8.56 -19.99 -15.98
N VAL A 314 8.85 -20.30 -17.23
CA VAL A 314 8.08 -21.23 -18.06
C VAL A 314 8.90 -22.51 -18.23
N GLN A 315 8.34 -23.64 -17.81
CA GLN A 315 9.01 -24.93 -17.99
C GLN A 315 9.08 -25.30 -19.48
N GLN A 316 9.98 -26.21 -19.85
CA GLN A 316 10.13 -26.65 -21.25
C GLN A 316 8.84 -27.25 -21.83
N ASN A 317 8.01 -27.87 -20.99
CA ASN A 317 6.66 -28.34 -21.35
C ASN A 317 5.61 -27.22 -21.53
N GLY A 318 6.03 -25.94 -21.52
CA GLY A 318 5.16 -24.77 -21.66
C GLY A 318 4.42 -24.37 -20.38
N LYS A 319 4.58 -25.09 -19.26
CA LYS A 319 3.88 -24.79 -18.01
C LYS A 319 4.51 -23.61 -17.27
N PHE A 320 3.72 -22.56 -17.04
CA PHE A 320 4.13 -21.43 -16.22
C PHE A 320 4.22 -21.80 -14.74
N ARG A 321 5.23 -21.26 -14.05
CA ARG A 321 5.42 -21.39 -12.62
C ARG A 321 5.79 -20.05 -11.98
N SER A 322 5.23 -19.82 -10.80
CA SER A 322 5.60 -18.72 -9.91
C SER A 322 5.87 -19.27 -8.52
N THR A 323 7.05 -18.99 -7.99
CA THR A 323 7.48 -19.40 -6.64
C THR A 323 8.06 -18.20 -5.89
N PRO A 324 8.06 -18.17 -4.55
CA PRO A 324 8.85 -17.19 -3.80
C PRO A 324 10.30 -17.15 -4.31
N SER A 325 10.86 -15.96 -4.52
CA SER A 325 12.26 -15.83 -4.94
C SER A 325 13.21 -16.30 -3.83
N GLU A 326 14.42 -16.71 -4.21
CA GLU A 326 15.39 -17.22 -3.24
C GLU A 326 15.77 -16.16 -2.20
N ASP A 327 15.97 -14.92 -2.62
CA ASP A 327 16.28 -13.79 -1.73
C ASP A 327 15.13 -13.46 -0.79
N ASN A 328 13.89 -13.57 -1.27
CA ASN A 328 12.71 -13.40 -0.43
C ASN A 328 12.69 -14.46 0.67
N TYR A 329 12.87 -15.73 0.30
CA TYR A 329 12.90 -16.85 1.24
C TYR A 329 14.07 -16.74 2.24
N LYS A 330 15.27 -16.36 1.79
CA LYS A 330 16.43 -16.10 2.67
C LYS A 330 16.13 -14.99 3.68
N SER A 331 15.53 -13.89 3.23
CA SER A 331 15.15 -12.78 4.12
C SER A 331 14.10 -13.20 5.16
N PHE A 332 13.08 -13.95 4.73
CA PHE A 332 12.07 -14.51 5.63
C PHE A 332 12.71 -15.43 6.67
N ARG A 333 13.55 -16.39 6.24
CA ARG A 333 14.25 -17.32 7.13
C ARG A 333 15.16 -16.60 8.12
N LYS A 334 15.83 -15.53 7.72
CA LYS A 334 16.67 -14.69 8.61
C LYS A 334 15.83 -14.08 9.74
N LYS A 335 14.65 -13.54 9.43
CA LYS A 335 13.72 -12.97 10.44
C LYS A 335 13.22 -14.05 11.41
N VAL A 336 12.83 -15.21 10.90
CA VAL A 336 12.39 -16.34 11.74
C VAL A 336 13.54 -16.80 12.65
N LYS A 337 14.74 -17.01 12.10
CA LYS A 337 15.93 -17.41 12.87
C LYS A 337 16.26 -16.40 13.96
N ALA A 338 16.18 -15.10 13.68
CA ALA A 338 16.43 -14.05 14.66
C ALA A 338 15.46 -14.10 15.86
N ILE A 339 14.19 -14.48 15.64
CA ILE A 339 13.22 -14.63 16.73
C ILE A 339 13.46 -15.92 17.51
N VAL A 340 13.66 -17.04 16.80
CA VAL A 340 13.85 -18.36 17.42
C VAL A 340 15.10 -18.38 18.30
N ASN A 341 16.19 -17.76 17.83
CA ASN A 341 17.47 -17.72 18.54
C ASN A 341 17.56 -16.60 19.60
N ASN A 342 16.54 -15.77 19.76
CA ASN A 342 16.58 -14.70 20.76
C ASN A 342 16.40 -15.29 22.17
N SER A 343 17.41 -15.16 23.03
CA SER A 343 17.39 -15.62 24.41
C SER A 343 16.43 -14.82 25.30
N ASN A 344 16.14 -13.56 24.95
CA ASN A 344 15.28 -12.68 25.74
C ASN A 344 13.77 -13.00 25.58
N TYR A 345 13.41 -13.94 24.71
CA TYR A 345 12.01 -14.32 24.48
C TYR A 345 11.77 -15.77 24.91
N GLY A 346 10.76 -15.98 25.77
CA GLY A 346 10.18 -17.30 26.00
C GLY A 346 9.35 -17.79 24.80
N ALA A 347 9.00 -19.07 24.80
CA ALA A 347 8.33 -19.74 23.69
C ALA A 347 6.99 -19.10 23.31
N VAL A 348 6.19 -18.65 24.29
CA VAL A 348 4.90 -17.97 24.03
C VAL A 348 5.11 -16.67 23.25
N VAL A 349 6.06 -15.84 23.66
CA VAL A 349 6.39 -14.58 22.97
C VAL A 349 6.94 -14.86 21.58
N LYS A 350 7.83 -15.86 21.44
CA LYS A 350 8.34 -16.32 20.15
C LYS A 350 7.20 -16.76 19.25
N ALA A 351 6.26 -17.56 19.75
CA ALA A 351 5.12 -18.06 18.99
C ALA A 351 4.24 -16.92 18.44
N ILE A 352 3.91 -15.93 19.26
CA ILE A 352 3.12 -14.75 18.84
C ILE A 352 3.85 -13.97 17.74
N LYS A 353 5.15 -13.70 17.92
CA LYS A 353 5.96 -12.98 16.93
C LYS A 353 6.08 -13.77 15.61
N LEU A 354 6.36 -15.06 15.69
CA LEU A 354 6.46 -15.95 14.54
C LEU A 354 5.14 -16.04 13.77
N ALA A 355 4.01 -16.20 14.48
CA ALA A 355 2.69 -16.33 13.87
C ALA A 355 2.39 -15.18 12.90
N SER A 356 2.67 -13.94 13.31
CA SER A 356 2.45 -12.75 12.48
C SER A 356 3.31 -12.74 11.20
N ILE A 357 4.59 -13.09 11.32
CA ILE A 357 5.53 -13.10 10.20
C ILE A 357 5.23 -14.25 9.23
N VAL A 358 5.00 -15.46 9.76
CA VAL A 358 4.68 -16.65 8.96
C VAL A 358 3.36 -16.46 8.22
N ARG A 359 2.32 -15.97 8.92
CA ARG A 359 1.01 -15.69 8.30
C ARG A 359 1.13 -14.65 7.20
N GLY A 360 1.84 -13.54 7.45
CA GLY A 360 2.05 -12.49 6.45
C GLY A 360 2.78 -13.01 5.21
N TRP A 361 3.85 -13.79 5.40
CA TRP A 361 4.60 -14.38 4.30
C TRP A 361 3.75 -15.36 3.48
N ARG A 362 3.02 -16.28 4.14
CA ARG A 362 2.13 -17.23 3.45
C ARG A 362 0.98 -16.52 2.72
N ASN A 363 0.36 -15.51 3.31
CA ASN A 363 -0.68 -14.71 2.67
C ASN A 363 -0.16 -13.98 1.42
N TYR A 364 1.05 -13.42 1.49
CA TYR A 364 1.67 -12.78 0.32
C TYR A 364 1.96 -13.77 -0.81
N HIS A 365 2.39 -14.99 -0.49
CA HIS A 365 2.71 -16.00 -1.50
C HIS A 365 1.56 -16.97 -1.82
N ARG A 366 0.33 -16.72 -1.35
CA ARG A 366 -0.81 -17.65 -1.45
C ARG A 366 -1.24 -18.01 -2.88
N TYR A 367 -0.88 -17.22 -3.88
CA TYR A 367 -1.20 -17.50 -5.29
C TYR A 367 -0.04 -18.13 -6.09
N CYS A 368 1.05 -18.47 -5.39
CA CYS A 368 2.22 -19.14 -5.94
C CYS A 368 2.14 -20.65 -5.70
N LYS A 369 3.05 -21.36 -6.37
CA LYS A 369 3.35 -22.76 -6.05
C LYS A 369 4.09 -22.84 -4.71
N MET A 370 3.39 -23.33 -3.69
CA MET A 370 3.86 -23.43 -2.29
C MET A 370 4.01 -24.88 -1.80
N ASP A 371 3.77 -25.86 -2.67
CA ASP A 371 3.86 -27.30 -2.38
C ASP A 371 5.31 -27.84 -2.31
N GLY A 372 6.30 -27.05 -2.71
CA GLY A 372 7.70 -27.45 -2.65
C GLY A 372 8.19 -27.68 -1.22
N SER A 373 9.08 -28.67 -1.04
CA SER A 373 9.70 -29.03 0.25
C SER A 373 10.26 -27.81 1.00
N ARG A 374 10.86 -26.87 0.27
CA ARG A 374 11.38 -25.59 0.79
C ARG A 374 10.30 -24.74 1.47
N PHE A 375 9.08 -24.72 0.95
CA PHE A 375 8.00 -23.83 1.39
C PHE A 375 7.08 -24.47 2.42
N SER A 376 7.21 -25.78 2.66
CA SER A 376 6.58 -26.49 3.78
C SER A 376 6.97 -25.91 5.15
N LEU A 377 8.15 -25.26 5.22
CA LEU A 377 8.79 -24.77 6.44
C LEU A 377 9.10 -25.86 7.47
N TRP A 378 9.05 -27.14 7.10
CA TRP A 378 9.18 -28.28 8.02
C TRP A 378 10.44 -28.19 8.90
N PHE A 379 11.61 -28.00 8.29
CA PHE A 379 12.87 -27.86 9.04
C PHE A 379 12.88 -26.69 10.03
N THR A 380 12.23 -25.57 9.66
CA THR A 380 12.17 -24.38 10.52
C THR A 380 11.20 -24.61 11.68
N ARG A 381 10.09 -25.29 11.41
CA ARG A 381 9.11 -25.72 12.41
C ARG A 381 9.75 -26.70 13.41
N LEU A 382 10.44 -27.73 12.93
CA LEU A 382 11.14 -28.71 13.75
C LEU A 382 12.22 -28.06 14.63
N ARG A 383 13.03 -27.16 14.07
CA ARG A 383 14.04 -26.43 14.87
C ARG A 383 13.39 -25.59 15.96
N THR A 384 12.30 -24.90 15.65
CA THR A 384 11.59 -24.08 16.65
C THR A 384 11.00 -24.95 17.75
N TRP A 385 10.42 -26.10 17.38
CA TRP A 385 9.92 -27.09 18.33
C TRP A 385 11.01 -27.55 19.29
N LYS A 386 12.21 -27.90 18.78
CA LYS A 386 13.36 -28.28 19.61
C LYS A 386 13.79 -27.17 20.58
N VAL A 387 13.64 -25.90 20.21
CA VAL A 387 13.94 -24.76 21.10
C VAL A 387 12.88 -24.62 22.18
N PHE A 388 11.60 -24.72 21.82
CA PHE A 388 10.49 -24.59 22.77
C PHE A 388 10.47 -25.75 23.76
N ASN A 389 10.74 -26.98 23.30
CA ASN A 389 10.76 -28.18 24.14
C ASN A 389 11.94 -28.23 25.13
N LYS A 390 12.91 -27.31 25.02
CA LYS A 390 13.97 -27.13 26.03
C LYS A 390 13.56 -26.20 27.16
N GLU A 391 12.45 -25.48 27.04
CA GLU A 391 11.98 -24.62 28.12
C GLU A 391 11.36 -25.50 29.22
N PRO A 392 11.90 -25.48 30.46
CA PRO A 392 11.51 -26.41 31.52
C PRO A 392 10.04 -26.26 31.94
N LYS A 393 9.43 -25.10 31.66
CA LYS A 393 8.03 -24.81 31.99
C LYS A 393 7.03 -25.38 30.99
N LEU A 394 7.49 -26.00 29.90
CA LEU A 394 6.63 -26.53 28.84
C LEU A 394 6.77 -28.04 28.72
N ASN A 395 5.63 -28.72 28.68
CA ASN A 395 5.59 -30.12 28.26
C ASN A 395 5.49 -30.24 26.73
N ARG A 396 5.61 -31.48 26.24
CA ARG A 396 5.58 -31.80 24.80
C ARG A 396 4.29 -31.32 24.12
N TYR A 397 3.14 -31.58 24.74
CA TYR A 397 1.83 -31.20 24.21
C TYR A 397 1.68 -29.67 24.10
N GLN A 398 2.04 -28.93 25.14
CA GLN A 398 2.02 -27.47 25.14
C GLN A 398 2.95 -26.90 24.06
N THR A 399 4.10 -27.55 23.85
CA THR A 399 5.02 -27.18 22.78
C THR A 399 4.39 -27.35 21.39
N ASP A 400 3.71 -28.48 21.15
CA ASP A 400 3.01 -28.73 19.88
C ASP A 400 1.95 -27.65 19.60
N VAL A 401 1.13 -27.33 20.61
CA VAL A 401 0.10 -26.26 20.51
C VAL A 401 0.74 -24.90 20.19
N LEU A 402 1.86 -24.56 20.82
CA LEU A 402 2.56 -23.31 20.54
C LEU A 402 3.17 -23.27 19.13
N ILE A 403 3.65 -24.41 18.64
CA ILE A 403 4.23 -24.51 17.30
C ILE A 403 3.16 -24.38 16.23
N ASP A 404 1.96 -24.94 16.43
CA ASP A 404 0.83 -24.72 15.53
C ASP A 404 0.40 -23.26 15.48
N LYS A 405 0.41 -22.57 16.63
CA LYS A 405 0.18 -21.13 16.68
C LYS A 405 1.28 -20.34 15.96
N ALA A 406 2.55 -20.74 16.12
CA ALA A 406 3.71 -20.07 15.53
C ALA A 406 3.81 -20.23 14.01
N PHE A 407 3.38 -21.38 13.47
CA PHE A 407 3.42 -21.70 12.05
C PHE A 407 2.02 -22.00 11.50
N PRO A 408 1.13 -20.99 11.46
CA PRO A 408 -0.24 -21.19 11.04
C PRO A 408 -0.33 -21.67 9.58
N ALA A 409 -1.19 -22.65 9.33
CA ALA A 409 -1.59 -23.01 7.99
C ALA A 409 -2.37 -21.86 7.34
N VAL A 410 -2.15 -21.64 6.05
CA VAL A 410 -2.85 -20.63 5.26
C VAL A 410 -3.20 -21.29 3.92
N PRO A 411 -4.49 -21.30 3.52
CA PRO A 411 -4.88 -21.84 2.23
C PRO A 411 -4.21 -21.08 1.08
N TYR A 412 -3.64 -21.84 0.13
CA TYR A 412 -3.03 -21.30 -1.08
C TYR A 412 -3.72 -21.89 -2.32
N SER A 413 -3.68 -21.15 -3.41
CA SER A 413 -4.31 -21.53 -4.67
C SER A 413 -3.54 -20.94 -5.84
N GLU A 414 -2.81 -21.76 -6.59
CA GLU A 414 -1.98 -21.30 -7.70
C GLU A 414 -2.81 -20.53 -8.74
N HIS A 415 -2.39 -19.30 -9.05
CA HIS A 415 -2.93 -18.48 -10.15
C HIS A 415 -4.43 -18.12 -10.08
N LYS A 416 -5.09 -18.33 -8.92
CA LYS A 416 -6.53 -18.03 -8.72
C LYS A 416 -6.84 -16.60 -8.28
N HIS A 417 -5.85 -15.72 -8.24
CA HIS A 417 -6.10 -14.29 -7.95
C HIS A 417 -6.99 -13.69 -9.03
N ILE A 418 -7.93 -12.84 -8.62
CA ILE A 418 -8.87 -12.17 -9.53
C ILE A 418 -8.40 -10.74 -9.75
N MET A 419 -7.97 -10.49 -10.99
CA MET A 419 -7.51 -9.17 -11.42
C MET A 419 -8.60 -8.10 -11.30
N VAL A 420 -8.15 -6.86 -11.16
CA VAL A 420 -9.03 -5.71 -11.42
C VAL A 420 -9.47 -5.75 -12.88
N LYS A 421 -10.77 -5.57 -13.14
CA LYS A 421 -11.34 -5.48 -14.49
C LYS A 421 -10.83 -4.23 -15.21
N GLY A 422 -10.00 -4.40 -16.23
CA GLY A 422 -9.54 -3.33 -17.13
C GLY A 422 -9.05 -2.06 -16.42
N ASP A 423 -9.58 -0.92 -16.84
CA ASP A 423 -9.31 0.42 -16.29
C ASP A 423 -10.18 0.77 -15.06
N ALA A 424 -10.90 -0.20 -14.48
CA ALA A 424 -11.76 0.07 -13.33
C ALA A 424 -10.97 0.73 -12.18
N SER A 425 -11.61 1.73 -11.59
CA SER A 425 -11.11 2.49 -10.44
C SER A 425 -12.17 2.52 -9.33
N PRO A 426 -11.79 2.53 -8.04
CA PRO A 426 -12.74 2.74 -6.94
C PRO A 426 -13.62 3.99 -7.11
N PHE A 427 -13.12 4.99 -7.85
CA PHE A 427 -13.84 6.24 -8.10
C PHE A 427 -14.87 6.16 -9.23
N ASN A 428 -14.97 5.06 -9.97
CA ASN A 428 -16.01 4.87 -10.99
C ASN A 428 -17.44 4.78 -10.38
N GLY A 429 -17.54 4.48 -9.08
CA GLY A 429 -18.78 4.38 -8.34
C GLY A 429 -19.38 2.97 -8.27
N ASP A 430 -18.71 1.94 -8.79
CA ASP A 430 -19.12 0.54 -8.63
C ASP A 430 -18.74 -0.01 -7.25
N ILE A 431 -19.41 0.54 -6.23
CA ILE A 431 -19.14 0.24 -4.82
C ILE A 431 -19.34 -1.25 -4.53
N VAL A 432 -20.27 -1.91 -5.24
CA VAL A 432 -20.57 -3.34 -5.05
C VAL A 432 -19.41 -4.21 -5.51
N TYR A 433 -18.88 -3.98 -6.71
CA TYR A 433 -17.72 -4.70 -7.23
C TYR A 433 -16.52 -4.56 -6.30
N TRP A 434 -16.16 -3.33 -5.93
CA TRP A 434 -15.00 -3.06 -5.08
C TRP A 434 -15.13 -3.69 -3.69
N SER A 435 -16.33 -3.63 -3.11
CA SER A 435 -16.64 -4.21 -1.81
C SER A 435 -16.59 -5.74 -1.79
N LYS A 436 -17.17 -6.39 -2.81
CA LYS A 436 -17.08 -7.85 -2.98
C LYS A 436 -15.64 -8.28 -3.20
N ARG A 437 -14.89 -7.54 -4.03
CA ARG A 437 -13.48 -7.85 -4.32
C ARG A 437 -12.61 -7.73 -3.07
N LYS A 438 -12.72 -6.63 -2.32
CA LYS A 438 -11.97 -6.44 -1.07
C LYS A 438 -12.26 -7.53 -0.05
N SER A 439 -13.51 -7.99 0.02
CA SER A 439 -13.90 -9.07 0.93
C SER A 439 -13.20 -10.41 0.64
N LYS A 440 -12.81 -10.67 -0.62
CA LYS A 440 -12.07 -11.89 -1.00
C LYS A 440 -10.64 -11.95 -0.44
N TYR A 441 -10.10 -10.84 0.05
CA TYR A 441 -8.79 -10.84 0.72
C TYR A 441 -8.84 -11.41 2.13
N TYR A 442 -10.03 -11.52 2.71
CA TYR A 442 -10.25 -12.05 4.05
C TYR A 442 -10.77 -13.48 3.98
N ASP A 443 -10.41 -14.29 4.97
CA ASP A 443 -10.82 -15.68 5.12
C ASP A 443 -11.39 -15.95 6.52
N GLY A 444 -11.74 -17.21 6.79
CA GLY A 444 -12.22 -17.66 8.09
C GLY A 444 -13.45 -16.90 8.60
N MET A 445 -13.43 -16.54 9.88
CA MET A 445 -14.54 -15.84 10.53
C MET A 445 -14.79 -14.45 9.96
N THR A 446 -13.73 -13.74 9.52
CA THR A 446 -13.87 -12.41 8.91
C THR A 446 -14.64 -12.49 7.60
N ALA A 447 -14.33 -13.48 6.75
CA ALA A 447 -15.09 -13.71 5.51
C ALA A 447 -16.56 -14.04 5.78
N LYS A 448 -16.84 -14.89 6.78
CA LYS A 448 -18.22 -15.23 7.18
C LYS A 448 -19.00 -14.00 7.64
N ALA A 449 -18.40 -13.17 8.50
CA ALA A 449 -19.00 -11.93 8.97
C ALA A 449 -19.24 -10.93 7.81
N LEU A 450 -18.30 -10.83 6.86
CA LEU A 450 -18.46 -9.99 5.68
C LEU A 450 -19.64 -10.41 4.81
N THR A 451 -19.80 -11.70 4.53
CA THR A 451 -20.93 -12.22 3.75
C THR A 451 -22.26 -11.99 4.48
N LYS A 452 -22.32 -12.28 5.79
CA LYS A 452 -23.51 -12.03 6.63
C LYS A 452 -23.95 -10.56 6.61
N GLN A 453 -22.99 -9.64 6.55
CA GLN A 453 -23.24 -8.19 6.53
C GLN A 453 -23.33 -7.61 5.11
N GLU A 454 -23.51 -8.43 4.07
CA GLU A 454 -23.56 -8.00 2.66
C GLU A 454 -22.36 -7.13 2.22
N HIS A 455 -21.19 -7.39 2.81
CA HIS A 455 -19.95 -6.65 2.61
C HIS A 455 -20.02 -5.17 3.09
N LYS A 456 -20.89 -4.88 4.06
CA LYS A 456 -20.99 -3.58 4.74
C LYS A 456 -20.35 -3.66 6.12
N CYS A 457 -19.80 -2.54 6.58
CA CYS A 457 -19.35 -2.37 7.95
C CYS A 457 -20.55 -2.41 8.90
N GLY A 458 -20.52 -3.29 9.89
CA GLY A 458 -21.65 -3.42 10.82
C GLY A 458 -21.82 -2.23 11.77
N TYR A 459 -20.84 -1.35 11.88
CA TYR A 459 -20.94 -0.11 12.67
C TYR A 459 -21.50 1.07 11.85
N CYS A 460 -20.83 1.44 10.74
CA CYS A 460 -21.22 2.64 9.98
C CYS A 460 -22.17 2.34 8.81
N GLY A 461 -22.38 1.07 8.45
CA GLY A 461 -23.20 0.65 7.30
C GLY A 461 -22.60 0.98 5.93
N LEU A 462 -21.39 1.54 5.85
CA LEU A 462 -20.69 1.77 4.58
C LEU A 462 -20.05 0.48 4.07
N ARG A 463 -20.04 0.30 2.76
CA ARG A 463 -19.32 -0.79 2.10
C ARG A 463 -17.81 -0.58 2.18
N PHE A 464 -17.05 -1.66 2.28
CA PHE A 464 -15.59 -1.64 2.33
C PHE A 464 -14.99 -1.39 0.94
N ILE A 465 -14.59 -0.15 0.64
CA ILE A 465 -14.03 0.22 -0.69
C ILE A 465 -12.66 0.89 -0.63
N ASP A 466 -12.34 1.50 0.50
CA ASP A 466 -11.11 2.24 0.74
C ASP A 466 -9.92 1.29 0.98
N ASN A 467 -8.73 1.83 1.14
CA ASN A 467 -7.54 1.06 1.50
C ASN A 467 -7.46 0.74 3.01
N GLU A 468 -8.56 0.92 3.75
CA GLU A 468 -8.59 0.70 5.20
C GLU A 468 -8.70 -0.80 5.54
N ASP A 469 -8.03 -1.25 6.59
CA ASP A 469 -8.15 -2.64 7.02
C ASP A 469 -9.54 -2.95 7.59
N ILE A 470 -10.02 -4.17 7.33
CA ILE A 470 -11.23 -4.73 7.94
C ILE A 470 -10.82 -5.46 9.22
N HIS A 471 -11.41 -5.05 10.33
CA HIS A 471 -11.23 -5.67 11.64
C HIS A 471 -12.47 -6.46 12.02
N LEU A 472 -12.27 -7.52 12.81
CA LEU A 472 -13.35 -8.29 13.41
C LEU A 472 -13.57 -7.82 14.85
N HIS A 473 -14.83 -7.54 15.19
CA HIS A 473 -15.25 -7.05 16.51
C HIS A 473 -16.17 -8.06 17.19
N HIS A 474 -16.03 -8.21 18.50
CA HIS A 474 -16.93 -9.02 19.34
C HIS A 474 -18.02 -8.11 19.89
N ILE A 475 -19.28 -8.39 19.56
CA ILE A 475 -20.43 -7.53 19.87
C ILE A 475 -20.62 -7.43 21.40
N ASP A 476 -20.55 -8.57 22.09
CA ASP A 476 -20.64 -8.69 23.55
C ASP A 476 -19.39 -8.19 24.29
N GLY A 477 -18.30 -7.84 23.58
CA GLY A 477 -17.02 -7.48 24.18
C GLY A 477 -16.21 -8.65 24.75
N ASN A 478 -16.73 -9.87 24.72
CA ASN A 478 -16.05 -11.07 25.19
C ASN A 478 -15.19 -11.69 24.07
N HIS A 479 -13.88 -11.48 24.18
CA HIS A 479 -12.88 -11.98 23.23
C HIS A 479 -12.71 -13.51 23.18
N ASN A 480 -13.38 -14.24 24.08
CA ASN A 480 -13.39 -15.69 24.09
C ASN A 480 -14.61 -16.27 23.35
N ASN A 481 -15.63 -15.45 23.04
CA ASN A 481 -16.85 -15.90 22.39
C ASN A 481 -16.79 -15.74 20.86
N TRP A 482 -16.20 -16.73 20.19
CA TRP A 482 -16.05 -16.74 18.73
C TRP A 482 -17.29 -17.26 17.97
N LYS A 483 -18.47 -17.25 18.59
CA LYS A 483 -19.72 -17.61 17.92
C LYS A 483 -19.97 -16.67 16.73
N PRO A 484 -20.35 -17.17 15.54
CA PRO A 484 -20.56 -16.33 14.36
C PRO A 484 -21.55 -15.17 14.57
N ASN A 485 -22.52 -15.33 15.46
CA ASN A 485 -23.49 -14.28 15.78
C ASN A 485 -22.95 -13.17 16.67
N ASN A 486 -21.83 -13.40 17.35
CA ASN A 486 -21.15 -12.41 18.18
C ASN A 486 -20.07 -11.63 17.40
N LEU A 487 -19.81 -11.97 16.14
CA LEU A 487 -18.71 -11.40 15.37
C LEU A 487 -19.24 -10.44 14.31
N MET A 488 -18.62 -9.26 14.25
CA MET A 488 -18.98 -8.19 13.31
C MET A 488 -17.75 -7.63 12.61
N ALA A 489 -17.76 -7.62 11.27
CA ALA A 489 -16.73 -6.99 10.46
C ALA A 489 -16.93 -5.46 10.42
N VAL A 490 -15.89 -4.70 10.76
CA VAL A 490 -15.91 -3.24 10.84
C VAL A 490 -14.66 -2.62 10.22
N HIS A 491 -14.75 -1.37 9.77
CA HIS A 491 -13.55 -0.61 9.37
C HIS A 491 -12.61 -0.45 10.57
N GLN A 492 -11.29 -0.46 10.36
CA GLN A 492 -10.29 -0.21 11.42
C GLN A 492 -10.61 1.01 12.29
N SER A 493 -11.00 2.11 11.67
CA SER A 493 -11.38 3.38 12.32
C SER A 493 -12.71 3.29 13.06
N CYS A 494 -13.67 2.49 12.56
CA CYS A 494 -14.89 2.17 13.29
C CYS A 494 -14.56 1.31 14.52
N HIS A 495 -13.65 0.34 14.38
CA HIS A 495 -13.18 -0.48 15.49
C HIS A 495 -12.52 0.36 16.57
N GLN A 496 -11.62 1.28 16.18
CA GLN A 496 -11.02 2.25 17.11
C GLN A 496 -12.09 3.05 17.84
N TYR A 497 -13.12 3.52 17.13
CA TYR A 497 -14.18 4.31 17.72
C TYR A 497 -14.99 3.53 18.75
N ILE A 498 -15.42 2.31 18.42
CA ILE A 498 -16.16 1.43 19.33
C ILE A 498 -15.40 1.22 20.65
N HIS A 499 -14.09 0.99 20.58
CA HIS A 499 -13.27 0.80 21.78
C HIS A 499 -12.95 2.10 22.53
N THR A 500 -13.00 3.24 21.84
CA THR A 500 -12.81 4.55 22.49
C THR A 500 -14.07 4.98 23.22
N SER A 501 -15.26 4.68 22.67
CA SER A 501 -16.54 5.01 23.32
C SER A 501 -16.86 4.10 24.53
N LYS A 502 -16.33 2.87 24.58
CA LYS A 502 -16.55 1.92 25.70
C LYS A 502 -15.63 2.13 26.91
N ARG A 503 -14.53 2.89 26.79
CA ARG A 503 -13.58 3.13 27.90
C ARG A 503 -14.04 4.16 28.92
N GLU A 504 -15.18 4.81 28.68
CA GLU A 504 -15.74 5.88 29.49
C GLU A 504 -17.17 5.56 29.96
N ALA A 505 -17.63 4.32 29.76
CA ALA A 505 -18.94 3.83 30.18
C ALA A 505 -18.82 2.91 31.40
#